data_AF-A0A3D5P7R9-F1
#
_entry.id   AF-A0A3D5P7R9-F1
#
_cell.length_a   1.000
_cell.length_b   1.000
_cell.length_c   1.000
_cell.angle_alpha   90.00
_cell.angle_beta   90.00
_cell.angle_gamma   90.00
#
_symmetry.space_group_name_H-M   'P 1'
#
loop_
_entity.id
_entity.type
_entity.pdbx_description
1 polymer ?
#
loop_
_entity_poly.entity_id
_entity_poly.type
_entity_poly.pdbx_seq_one_letter_code
_entity_poly.pdbx_strand_id
1 'polypeptide(L)'
;MELYIYSPDIELQGVIDGFSSLRWRRRFFEPGEFELHCKASVENIAMLQEGSVIHRVDRKEAGIIEGVTIAAADTGGDEITATGRMGSSMLDRRIITPTISFSGTVEDAMRKLVSDNAITA
;
A
#
# COMPACT_ATOMS: atom_id res chain seq x y z
N MET A 1 -17.02 6.37 -5.36
CA MET A 1 -15.83 5.56 -5.71
C MET A 1 -15.64 4.58 -4.58
N GLU A 2 -15.37 3.32 -4.88
CA GLU A 2 -15.21 2.27 -3.87
C GLU A 2 -13.73 1.93 -3.68
N LEU A 3 -13.34 1.68 -2.42
CA LEU A 3 -12.00 1.25 -2.04
C LEU A 3 -12.13 -0.14 -1.40
N TYR A 4 -11.56 -1.14 -2.04
CA TYR A 4 -11.58 -2.51 -1.55
C TYR A 4 -10.39 -2.68 -0.62
N ILE A 5 -10.64 -3.17 0.59
CA ILE A 5 -9.61 -3.39 1.60
C ILE A 5 -9.39 -4.89 1.73
N TYR A 6 -8.16 -5.32 1.51
CA TYR A 6 -7.73 -6.71 1.63
C TYR A 6 -6.75 -6.86 2.79
N SER A 7 -6.71 -8.05 3.38
CA SER A 7 -5.65 -8.46 4.29
C SER A 7 -4.30 -8.54 3.56
N PRO A 8 -3.17 -8.65 4.27
CA PRO A 8 -1.88 -8.93 3.65
C PRO A 8 -1.87 -10.19 2.77
N ASP A 9 -2.75 -11.15 3.07
CA ASP A 9 -2.93 -12.40 2.33
C ASP A 9 -3.89 -12.27 1.12
N ILE A 10 -4.29 -11.05 0.77
CA ILE A 10 -5.18 -10.73 -0.37
C ILE A 10 -6.61 -11.28 -0.18
N GLU A 11 -7.06 -11.41 1.06
CA GLU A 11 -8.45 -11.75 1.39
C GLU A 11 -9.28 -10.48 1.59
N LEU A 12 -10.41 -10.35 0.89
CA LEU A 12 -11.28 -9.16 0.98
C LEU A 12 -11.85 -9.03 2.39
N GLN A 13 -11.54 -7.92 3.07
CA GLN A 13 -12.03 -7.59 4.41
C GLN A 13 -13.28 -6.70 4.36
N GLY A 14 -13.38 -5.84 3.34
CA GLY A 14 -14.51 -4.94 3.20
C GLY A 14 -14.33 -3.90 2.09
N VAL A 15 -15.32 -3.01 1.99
CA VAL A 15 -15.35 -1.91 1.03
C VAL A 15 -15.59 -0.61 1.78
N ILE A 16 -14.75 0.39 1.51
CA ILE A 16 -14.97 1.79 1.94
C ILE A 16 -15.54 2.55 0.75
N ASP A 17 -16.80 2.98 0.88
CA ASP A 17 -17.52 3.81 -0.09
C ASP A 17 -17.79 5.24 0.44
N GLY A 18 -17.57 5.48 1.74
CA GLY A 18 -17.66 6.78 2.40
C GLY A 18 -16.36 7.21 3.08
N PHE A 19 -15.78 8.30 2.61
CA PHE A 19 -14.56 8.91 3.17
C PHE A 19 -14.58 10.43 2.97
N SER A 20 -13.91 11.19 3.84
CA SER A 20 -13.85 12.66 3.80
C SER A 20 -12.80 13.14 2.80
N SER A 21 -11.69 12.42 2.66
CA SER A 21 -10.61 12.76 1.74
C SER A 21 -9.86 11.50 1.29
N LEU A 22 -9.48 11.47 0.00
CA LEU A 22 -8.52 10.51 -0.53
C LEU A 22 -7.52 11.24 -1.41
N ARG A 23 -6.25 11.20 -1.00
CA ARG A 23 -5.12 11.62 -1.81
C ARG A 23 -4.46 10.38 -2.42
N TRP A 24 -4.27 10.38 -3.73
CA TRP A 24 -3.64 9.28 -4.46
C TRP A 24 -2.63 9.84 -5.46
N ARG A 25 -1.35 9.79 -5.11
CA ARG A 25 -0.27 10.43 -5.87
C ARG A 25 0.62 9.36 -6.50
N ARG A 26 0.61 9.31 -7.83
CA ARG A 26 1.55 8.49 -8.61
C ARG A 26 2.87 9.25 -8.74
N ARG A 27 3.98 8.51 -8.68
CA ARG A 27 5.33 9.03 -8.91
C ARG A 27 6.00 8.20 -10.00
N PHE A 28 6.94 8.81 -10.74
CA PHE A 28 7.54 8.17 -11.91
C PHE A 28 8.74 7.28 -11.56
N PHE A 29 9.60 7.71 -10.63
CA PHE A 29 10.85 7.03 -10.29
C PHE A 29 10.86 6.33 -8.93
N GLU A 30 9.79 6.45 -8.16
CA GLU A 30 9.68 5.89 -6.82
C GLU A 30 8.23 5.44 -6.57
N PRO A 31 7.97 4.62 -5.54
CA PRO A 31 6.61 4.23 -5.20
C PRO A 31 5.72 5.46 -4.99
N GLY A 32 4.53 5.45 -5.58
CA GLY A 32 3.51 6.45 -5.27
C GLY A 32 3.05 6.34 -3.81
N GLU A 33 2.24 7.30 -3.38
CA GLU A 33 1.71 7.38 -2.02
C GLU A 33 0.20 7.62 -2.01
N PHE A 34 -0.45 7.22 -0.92
CA PHE A 34 -1.83 7.58 -0.65
C PHE A 34 -2.02 8.02 0.80
N GLU A 35 -3.10 8.75 1.02
CA GLU A 35 -3.57 9.19 2.33
C GLU A 35 -5.10 9.19 2.28
N LEU A 36 -5.73 8.38 3.13
CA LEU A 36 -7.17 8.20 3.23
C LEU A 36 -7.64 8.69 4.59
N HIS A 37 -8.68 9.51 4.59
CA HIS A 37 -9.36 9.98 5.80
C HIS A 37 -10.80 9.48 5.78
N CYS A 38 -11.22 8.74 6.81
CA CYS A 38 -12.60 8.28 6.93
C CYS A 38 -13.03 8.20 8.40
N LYS A 39 -14.33 8.01 8.64
CA LYS A 39 -14.86 7.85 10.00
C LYS A 39 -14.17 6.68 10.70
N ALA A 40 -13.75 6.85 11.95
CA ALA A 40 -13.21 5.76 12.78
C ALA A 40 -14.34 4.85 13.31
N SER A 41 -15.09 4.22 12.41
CA SER A 41 -16.06 3.19 12.79
C SER A 41 -15.36 1.89 13.20
N VAL A 42 -16.06 1.00 13.90
CA VAL A 42 -15.53 -0.30 14.30
C VAL A 42 -15.03 -1.10 13.09
N GLU A 43 -15.77 -1.04 11.98
CA GLU A 43 -15.45 -1.72 10.73
C GLU A 43 -14.21 -1.12 10.07
N ASN A 44 -14.15 0.21 9.93
CA ASN A 44 -13.00 0.90 9.35
C ASN A 44 -11.73 0.67 10.15
N ILE A 45 -11.82 0.71 11.49
CA ILE A 45 -10.69 0.40 12.37
C ILE A 45 -10.24 -1.05 12.17
N ALA A 46 -11.16 -2.01 12.09
CA ALA A 46 -10.80 -3.42 11.93
C ALA A 46 -10.06 -3.71 10.62
N MET A 47 -10.42 -3.05 9.51
CA MET A 47 -9.82 -3.30 8.19
C MET A 47 -8.65 -2.38 7.82
N LEU A 48 -8.60 -1.14 8.34
CA LEU A 48 -7.49 -0.21 8.09
C LEU A 48 -6.38 -0.45 9.10
N GLN A 49 -5.61 -1.51 8.86
CA GLN A 49 -4.46 -1.89 9.67
C GLN A 49 -3.18 -1.86 8.81
N GLU A 50 -2.02 -1.63 9.45
CA GLU A 50 -0.72 -1.73 8.77
C GLU A 50 -0.57 -3.08 8.05
N GLY A 51 -0.06 -3.05 6.83
CA GLY A 51 0.05 -4.21 5.94
C GLY A 51 -1.20 -4.52 5.13
N SER A 52 -2.37 -3.98 5.48
CA SER A 52 -3.59 -4.15 4.69
C SER A 52 -3.46 -3.45 3.33
N VAL A 53 -4.08 -4.01 2.31
CA VAL A 53 -3.99 -3.54 0.93
C VAL A 53 -5.25 -2.78 0.57
N ILE A 54 -5.08 -1.53 0.13
CA ILE A 54 -6.16 -0.71 -0.42
C ILE A 54 -6.13 -0.76 -1.94
N HIS A 55 -7.24 -1.15 -2.55
CA HIS A 55 -7.39 -1.18 -4.00
C HIS A 55 -8.51 -0.25 -4.45
N ARG A 56 -8.14 0.70 -5.32
CA ARG A 56 -9.09 1.51 -6.08
C ARG A 56 -9.56 0.73 -7.30
N VAL A 57 -10.84 0.38 -7.34
CA VAL A 57 -11.41 -0.40 -8.45
C VAL A 57 -11.30 0.28 -9.82
N ASP A 58 -11.20 1.60 -9.86
CA ASP A 58 -11.01 2.39 -11.10
C ASP A 58 -9.54 2.42 -11.58
N ARG A 59 -8.63 1.78 -10.85
CA ARG A 59 -7.18 1.76 -11.14
C ARG A 59 -6.64 0.32 -11.08
N LYS A 60 -5.53 0.11 -11.79
CA LYS A 60 -4.78 -1.15 -11.73
C LYS A 60 -3.84 -1.23 -10.52
N GLU A 61 -3.55 -0.10 -9.90
CA GLU A 61 -2.61 0.00 -8.79
C GLU A 61 -3.35 -0.18 -7.46
N ALA A 62 -2.69 -0.87 -6.52
CA ALA A 62 -3.09 -0.94 -5.12
C ALA A 62 -2.01 -0.28 -4.24
N GLY A 63 -2.38 0.09 -3.02
CA GLY A 63 -1.48 0.60 -1.99
C GLY A 63 -1.43 -0.35 -0.80
N ILE A 64 -0.31 -0.33 -0.08
CA ILE A 64 -0.12 -1.03 1.19
C ILE A 64 -0.17 0.04 2.28
N ILE A 65 -1.01 -0.17 3.29
CA ILE A 65 -1.07 0.70 4.47
C ILE A 65 0.22 0.51 5.27
N GLU A 66 0.92 1.61 5.53
CA GLU A 66 2.16 1.64 6.31
C GLU A 66 2.02 2.50 7.58
N GLY A 67 0.93 3.24 7.72
CA GLY A 67 0.64 4.05 8.90
C GLY A 67 -0.86 4.23 9.11
N VAL A 68 -1.28 4.20 10.38
CA VAL A 68 -2.66 4.42 10.80
C VAL A 68 -2.67 5.32 12.03
N THR A 69 -3.48 6.37 11.98
CA THR A 69 -3.68 7.30 13.11
C THR A 69 -5.16 7.49 13.34
N ILE A 70 -5.61 7.47 14.59
CA ILE A 70 -6.98 7.83 14.98
C ILE A 70 -6.93 9.10 15.81
N ALA A 71 -7.72 10.09 15.43
CA ALA A 71 -7.81 11.38 16.12
C ALA A 71 -9.25 11.92 16.10
N ALA A 72 -9.57 12.83 17.02
CA ALA A 72 -10.82 13.56 16.95
C ALA A 72 -10.83 14.45 15.68
N ALA A 73 -11.92 14.40 14.93
CA ALA A 73 -12.12 15.23 13.76
C ALA A 73 -12.54 16.65 14.16
N ASP A 74 -12.04 17.66 13.43
CA ASP A 74 -12.45 19.07 13.62
C ASP A 74 -13.95 19.29 13.41
N THR A 75 -14.60 18.41 12.63
CA THR A 75 -16.03 18.43 12.33
C THR A 75 -16.89 17.61 13.31
N GLY A 76 -16.27 16.97 14.30
CA GLY A 76 -16.91 16.13 15.32
C GLY A 76 -16.88 14.62 14.99
N GLY A 77 -16.71 13.81 16.04
CA GLY A 77 -16.49 12.36 15.94
C GLY A 77 -15.01 12.02 15.75
N ASP A 78 -14.69 10.72 15.74
CA ASP A 78 -13.32 10.24 15.53
C ASP A 78 -13.08 9.94 14.03
N GLU A 79 -11.92 10.35 13.52
CA GLU A 79 -11.43 10.08 12.17
C GLU A 79 -10.24 9.12 12.23
N ILE A 80 -10.19 8.20 11.28
CA ILE A 80 -9.04 7.33 11.04
C ILE A 80 -8.36 7.76 9.74
N THR A 81 -7.06 7.98 9.83
CA THR A 81 -6.17 8.35 8.73
C THR A 81 -5.26 7.17 8.42
N ALA A 82 -5.39 6.60 7.21
CA ALA A 82 -4.52 5.55 6.71
C ALA A 82 -3.58 6.11 5.64
N THR A 83 -2.28 5.96 5.84
CA THR A 83 -1.23 6.36 4.89
C THR A 83 -0.46 5.15 4.41
N GLY A 84 0.10 5.27 3.21
CA GLY A 84 0.90 4.18 2.67
C GLY A 84 1.43 4.45 1.28
N ARG A 85 2.12 3.45 0.74
CA ARG A 85 2.75 3.49 -0.58
C ARG A 85 2.10 2.52 -1.55
N MET A 86 2.18 2.81 -2.84
CA MET A 86 1.71 1.90 -3.89
C MET A 86 2.48 0.58 -3.84
N GLY A 87 1.88 -0.52 -4.31
CA GLY A 87 2.45 -1.87 -4.23
C GLY A 87 3.86 -2.04 -4.84
N SER A 88 4.31 -1.11 -5.68
CA SER A 88 5.71 -1.03 -6.09
C SER A 88 6.70 -0.86 -4.92
N SER A 89 6.24 -0.40 -3.74
CA SER A 89 7.04 -0.34 -2.51
C SER A 89 7.45 -1.73 -1.98
N MET A 90 6.82 -2.82 -2.44
CA MET A 90 7.20 -4.16 -2.02
C MET A 90 8.66 -4.50 -2.32
N LEU A 91 9.26 -3.92 -3.36
CA LEU A 91 10.68 -4.13 -3.67
C LEU A 91 11.60 -3.48 -2.62
N ASP A 92 11.19 -2.38 -1.99
CA ASP A 92 11.92 -1.71 -0.90
C ASP A 92 11.96 -2.57 0.38
N ARG A 93 11.03 -3.51 0.52
CA ARG A 93 10.96 -4.46 1.65
C ARG A 93 11.86 -5.68 1.45
N ARG A 94 12.51 -5.84 0.29
CA ARG A 94 13.35 -7.01 -0.01
C ARG A 94 14.81 -6.72 0.32
N ILE A 95 15.49 -7.73 0.85
CA ILE A 95 16.92 -7.69 1.12
C ILE A 95 17.61 -8.54 0.05
N ILE A 96 18.70 -8.02 -0.50
CA ILE A 96 19.57 -8.82 -1.38
C ILE A 96 20.52 -9.61 -0.50
N THR A 97 20.42 -10.94 -0.50
CA THR A 97 21.33 -11.79 0.27
C THR A 97 21.52 -13.15 -0.41
N PRO A 98 22.76 -13.56 -0.76
CA PRO A 98 24.07 -12.91 -0.57
C PRO A 98 24.44 -11.93 -1.70
N THR A 99 25.72 -11.50 -1.77
CA THR A 99 26.25 -10.67 -2.87
C THR A 99 26.01 -11.33 -4.22
N ILE A 100 25.45 -10.58 -5.17
CA ILE A 100 25.21 -11.04 -6.54
C ILE A 100 26.33 -10.54 -7.44
N SER A 101 27.17 -11.45 -7.94
CA SER A 101 28.13 -11.16 -9.01
C SER A 101 27.44 -11.30 -10.37
N PHE A 102 27.58 -10.29 -11.21
CA PHE A 102 26.91 -10.23 -12.50
C PHE A 102 27.77 -9.48 -13.54
N SER A 103 27.67 -9.89 -14.80
CA SER A 103 28.27 -9.22 -15.96
C SER A 103 27.25 -9.17 -17.09
N GLY A 104 27.04 -8.01 -17.71
CA GLY A 104 26.07 -7.82 -18.77
C GLY A 104 25.49 -6.42 -18.75
N THR A 105 24.25 -6.26 -19.20
CA THR A 105 23.57 -4.96 -19.19
C THR A 105 23.01 -4.63 -17.81
N VAL A 106 22.76 -3.35 -17.55
CA VAL A 106 22.09 -2.90 -16.31
C VAL A 106 20.69 -3.50 -16.20
N GLU A 107 19.96 -3.62 -17.32
CA GLU A 107 18.62 -4.20 -17.34
C GLU A 107 18.64 -5.67 -16.87
N ASP A 108 19.56 -6.47 -17.40
CA ASP A 108 19.71 -7.88 -17.03
C ASP A 108 20.04 -8.03 -15.53
N ALA A 109 20.91 -7.15 -15.01
CA ALA A 109 21.22 -7.10 -13.59
C ALA A 109 19.96 -6.83 -12.75
N MET A 110 19.15 -5.83 -13.13
CA MET A 110 17.90 -5.49 -12.44
C MET A 110 16.91 -6.66 -12.43
N ARG A 111 16.74 -7.35 -13.57
CA ARG A 111 15.86 -8.53 -13.66
C ARG A 111 16.34 -9.67 -12.78
N LYS A 112 17.65 -9.94 -12.75
CA LYS A 112 18.25 -10.96 -11.89
C LYS A 112 18.00 -10.66 -10.41
N LEU A 113 18.24 -9.42 -9.97
CA LEU A 113 18.01 -8.99 -8.60
C LEU A 113 16.57 -9.26 -8.14
N VAL A 114 15.57 -8.90 -8.97
CA VAL A 114 14.16 -9.12 -8.66
C VAL A 114 13.81 -10.62 -8.63
N SER A 115 14.27 -11.39 -9.62
CA SER A 115 13.94 -12.82 -9.74
C SER A 115 14.48 -13.62 -8.55
N ASP A 116 15.72 -13.34 -8.16
CA ASP A 116 16.42 -14.08 -7.10
C ASP A 116 15.95 -13.68 -5.69
N ASN A 117 15.50 -12.44 -5.47
CA ASN A 117 15.25 -11.91 -4.11
C ASN A 117 13.79 -11.51 -3.84
N ALA A 118 12.91 -11.43 -4.84
CA ALA A 118 11.53 -10.96 -4.66
C ALA A 118 10.45 -11.96 -5.09
N ILE A 119 10.76 -12.89 -6.00
CA ILE A 119 9.79 -13.84 -6.57
C ILE A 119 10.02 -15.27 -6.06
N THR A 120 11.28 -15.72 -6.05
CA THR A 120 11.65 -17.11 -5.70
C THR A 120 12.01 -17.27 -4.22
N ALA A 121 11.81 -16.22 -3.41
CA ALA A 121 12.19 -16.15 -2.00
C ALA A 121 11.15 -16.79 -1.07
#